data_AF-A0A952BS58-F1
#
_entry.id   AF-A0A952BS58-F1
#
_cell.length_a   1.000
_cell.length_b   1.000
_cell.length_c   1.000
_cell.angle_alpha   90.00
_cell.angle_beta   90.00
_cell.angle_gamma   90.00
#
_symmetry.space_group_name_H-M   'P 1'
#
loop_
_entity.id
_entity.type
_entity.pdbx_description
1 polymer ?
#
loop_
_entity_poly.entity_id
_entity_poly.type
_entity_poly.pdbx_seq_one_letter_code
_entity_poly.pdbx_strand_id
1 'polypeptide(L)'
;MEEIIRLDKELFIFLNTLGTASWDGFWTFLSERTYWIPFYLLLLWLLYKNFGPKKTFLILALTLLMVLATDQLTGLIKGWTQRPRPCF
;
A
#
# COMPACT_ATOMS: atom_id res chain seq x y z
N MET A 1 5.09 -23.21 -14.94
CA MET A 1 5.31 -22.50 -13.65
C MET A 1 6.65 -21.79 -13.62
N GLU A 2 7.73 -22.44 -14.05
CA GLU A 2 9.07 -21.83 -14.14
C GLU A 2 9.13 -20.57 -15.01
N GLU A 3 8.39 -20.55 -16.13
CA GLU A 3 8.32 -19.39 -17.01
C GLU A 3 7.75 -18.13 -16.33
N ILE A 4 6.72 -18.28 -15.50
CA ILE A 4 6.13 -17.17 -14.73
C ILE A 4 7.16 -16.63 -13.73
N ILE A 5 7.91 -17.52 -13.07
CA ILE A 5 8.97 -17.13 -12.13
C ILE A 5 10.10 -16.41 -12.86
N ARG A 6 10.46 -16.85 -14.08
CA ARG A 6 11.46 -16.17 -14.90
C ARG A 6 11.01 -14.76 -15.26
N LEU A 7 9.79 -14.61 -15.76
CA LEU A 7 9.21 -13.32 -16.12
C LEU A 7 9.11 -12.36 -14.92
N ASP A 8 8.71 -12.86 -13.75
CA ASP A 8 8.67 -12.09 -12.49
C ASP A 8 10.06 -11.52 -12.12
N LYS A 9 11.11 -12.34 -12.26
CA LYS A 9 12.50 -11.92 -12.00
C LYS A 9 13.01 -10.91 -13.04
N GLU A 10 12.80 -11.17 -14.32
CA GLU A 10 13.23 -10.28 -15.41
C GLU A 10 12.56 -8.91 -15.29
N LEU A 11 11.25 -8.88 -15.01
CA LEU A 11 10.52 -7.64 -14.78
C LEU A 11 11.04 -6.89 -13.54
N PHE A 12 11.30 -7.60 -12.44
CA PHE A 12 11.86 -6.98 -11.23
C PHE A 12 13.23 -6.33 -11.50
N ILE A 13 14.13 -7.02 -12.19
CA ILE A 13 15.45 -6.48 -12.54
C ILE A 13 15.29 -5.28 -13.48
N PHE A 14 14.48 -5.42 -14.53
CA PHE A 14 14.20 -4.33 -15.48
C PHE A 14 13.75 -3.05 -14.75
N LEU A 15 12.77 -3.16 -13.86
CA LEU A 15 12.28 -2.00 -13.10
C LEU A 15 13.35 -1.39 -12.18
N ASN A 16 14.16 -2.22 -11.50
CA ASN A 16 15.24 -1.71 -10.64
C ASN A 16 16.34 -1.00 -11.45
N THR A 17 16.64 -1.45 -12.67
CA THR A 17 17.63 -0.79 -13.54
C THR A 17 17.18 0.54 -14.14
N LEU A 18 15.88 0.87 -14.07
CA LEU A 18 15.35 2.17 -14.51
C LEU A 18 15.54 3.27 -13.45
N GLY A 19 15.84 2.91 -12.19
CA GLY A 19 16.05 3.86 -11.11
C GLY A 19 17.36 4.64 -11.27
N THR A 20 17.34 5.92 -10.91
CA THR A 20 18.57 6.72 -10.73
C THR A 20 18.57 7.34 -9.34
N ALA A 21 19.75 7.60 -8.78
CA ALA A 21 19.90 8.15 -7.42
C ALA A 21 19.15 9.48 -7.19
N SER A 22 18.88 10.23 -8.25
CA SER A 22 18.09 11.47 -8.21
C SER A 22 16.62 11.22 -7.85
N TRP A 23 16.08 10.03 -8.16
CA TRP A 23 14.69 9.68 -7.89
C TRP A 23 14.50 8.92 -6.57
N ASP A 24 15.57 8.50 -5.88
CA ASP A 24 15.48 7.75 -4.62
C ASP A 24 14.69 8.51 -3.54
N GLY A 25 14.93 9.81 -3.44
CA GLY A 25 14.18 10.69 -2.54
C GLY A 25 12.70 10.77 -2.87
N PHE A 26 12.35 10.81 -4.16
CA PHE A 26 10.96 10.80 -4.62
C PHE A 26 10.25 9.49 -4.29
N TRP A 27 10.88 8.34 -4.58
CA TRP A 27 10.29 7.03 -4.28
C TRP A 27 10.12 6.80 -2.77
N THR A 28 11.08 7.28 -1.97
CA THR A 28 11.00 7.23 -0.51
C THR A 28 9.88 8.11 0.00
N PHE A 29 9.78 9.36 -0.47
CA PHE A 29 8.70 10.27 -0.12
C PHE A 29 7.31 9.68 -0.44
N LEU A 30 7.16 9.07 -1.60
CA LEU A 30 5.88 8.48 -2.02
C LEU A 30 5.50 7.25 -1.16
N SER A 31 6.49 6.43 -0.79
CA SER A 31 6.26 5.18 -0.06
C SER A 31 6.09 5.36 1.44
N GLU A 32 6.69 6.42 2.00
CA GLU A 32 6.64 6.70 3.44
C GLU A 32 5.25 7.17 3.86
N ARG A 33 4.63 6.41 4.78
CA ARG A 33 3.23 6.60 5.20
C ARG A 33 3.01 7.97 5.84
N THR A 34 4.03 8.50 6.51
CA THR A 34 3.94 9.76 7.28
C THR A 34 3.59 10.95 6.38
N TYR A 35 4.06 10.98 5.13
CA TYR A 35 3.76 12.08 4.21
C TYR A 35 2.30 12.14 3.75
N TRP A 36 1.54 11.04 3.91
CA TRP A 36 0.13 10.98 3.53
C TRP A 36 -0.83 11.49 4.63
N ILE A 37 -0.33 11.80 5.83
CA ILE A 37 -1.14 12.31 6.94
C ILE A 37 -1.97 13.56 6.54
N PRO A 38 -1.39 14.61 5.91
CA PRO A 38 -2.16 15.78 5.50
C PRO A 38 -3.30 15.45 4.53
N PHE A 39 -3.07 14.50 3.62
CA PHE A 39 -4.07 14.03 2.68
C PHE A 39 -5.22 13.30 3.40
N TYR A 40 -4.93 12.42 4.35
CA TYR A 40 -5.97 11.75 5.16
C TYR A 40 -6.77 12.73 6.01
N LEU A 41 -6.14 13.77 6.56
CA LEU A 41 -6.83 14.83 7.29
C LEU A 41 -7.77 15.63 6.37
N LEU A 42 -7.34 15.94 5.15
CA LEU A 42 -8.19 16.60 4.16
C LEU A 42 -9.41 15.74 3.80
N LEU A 43 -9.21 14.44 3.57
CA LEU A 43 -10.32 13.51 3.31
C LEU A 43 -11.30 13.44 4.48
N LEU A 44 -10.79 13.35 5.71
CA LEU A 44 -11.62 13.35 6.91
C LEU A 44 -12.46 14.63 7.01
N TRP A 45 -11.85 15.78 6.75
CA TRP A 45 -12.54 17.06 6.74
C TRP A 45 -13.62 17.12 5.65
N LEU A 46 -13.33 16.66 4.42
CA LEU A 46 -14.30 16.59 3.34
C LEU A 46 -15.46 15.67 3.67
N LEU A 47 -15.20 14.50 4.28
CA LEU A 47 -16.25 13.57 4.71
C LEU A 47 -17.16 14.23 5.75
N TYR A 48 -16.56 14.84 6.77
CA TYR A 48 -17.29 15.57 7.81
C TYR A 48 -18.15 16.69 7.22
N LYS A 49 -17.58 17.50 6.32
CA LYS A 49 -18.26 18.64 5.70
C LYS A 49 -19.45 18.22 4.84
N ASN A 50 -19.34 17.14 4.07
CA ASN A 50 -20.37 16.74 3.11
C ASN A 50 -21.43 15.80 3.70
N PHE A 51 -21.05 14.91 4.62
CA PHE A 51 -21.94 13.85 5.10
C PHE A 51 -22.36 14.01 6.58
N GLY A 52 -21.72 14.91 7.31
CA GLY A 52 -21.97 15.13 8.74
C GLY A 52 -21.42 14.01 9.65
N PRO A 53 -21.39 14.24 10.97
CA PRO A 53 -20.66 13.40 11.92
C PRO A 53 -21.09 11.92 11.93
N LYS A 54 -22.40 11.64 11.87
CA LYS A 54 -22.93 10.27 11.94
C LYS A 54 -22.46 9.40 10.77
N LYS A 55 -22.54 9.94 9.55
CA LYS A 55 -22.12 9.22 8.34
C LYS A 55 -20.61 9.13 8.25
N THR A 56 -19.89 10.20 8.63
CA THR A 56 -18.42 10.16 8.71
C THR A 56 -17.94 9.07 9.66
N PHE A 57 -18.55 8.95 10.85
CA PHE A 57 -18.21 7.88 11.79
C PHE A 57 -18.47 6.49 11.19
N LEU A 58 -19.62 6.27 10.53
CA LEU A 58 -19.91 5.01 9.86
C LEU A 58 -18.87 4.69 8.76
N ILE A 59 -18.50 5.66 7.94
CA ILE A 59 -17.49 5.50 6.88
C ILE A 59 -16.12 5.15 7.48
N LEU A 60 -15.72 5.80 8.57
CA LEU A 60 -14.47 5.49 9.26
C LEU A 60 -14.49 4.09 9.86
N ALA A 61 -15.61 3.68 10.48
CA ALA A 61 -15.76 2.34 11.04
C ALA A 61 -15.67 1.26 9.96
N LEU A 62 -16.34 1.46 8.81
CA LEU A 62 -16.26 0.54 7.67
C LEU A 62 -14.86 0.51 7.06
N THR A 63 -14.20 1.65 6.93
CA THR A 63 -12.80 1.75 6.46
C THR A 63 -11.87 0.96 7.38
N LEU A 64 -12.00 1.12 8.70
CA LEU A 64 -11.19 0.39 9.68
C LEU A 64 -11.43 -1.12 9.56
N LEU A 65 -12.70 -1.55 9.43
CA LEU A 65 -13.05 -2.95 9.27
C LEU A 65 -12.45 -3.53 7.98
N MET A 66 -12.49 -2.80 6.87
CA MET A 66 -11.86 -3.22 5.60
C MET A 66 -10.34 -3.34 5.71
N VAL A 67 -9.69 -2.40 6.41
CA VAL A 67 -8.24 -2.44 6.64
C VAL A 67 -7.87 -3.68 7.48
N LEU A 68 -8.59 -3.93 8.57
CA LEU A 68 -8.36 -5.11 9.41
C LEU A 68 -8.58 -6.41 8.63
N ALA A 69 -9.67 -6.51 7.87
CA ALA A 69 -9.94 -7.68 7.04
C ALA A 69 -8.82 -7.93 6.02
N THR A 70 -8.37 -6.87 5.34
CA THR A 70 -7.29 -6.96 4.35
C THR A 70 -5.96 -7.35 4.99
N ASP A 71 -5.64 -6.78 6.15
CA ASP A 71 -4.40 -7.07 6.88
C ASP A 71 -4.36 -8.54 7.34
N GLN A 72 -5.44 -9.03 7.94
CA GLN A 72 -5.54 -10.41 8.39
C GLN A 72 -5.47 -11.40 7.21
N LEU A 73 -6.24 -11.16 6.15
CA LEU A 73 -6.19 -12.00 4.94
C LEU A 73 -4.80 -12.02 4.31
N THR A 74 -4.15 -10.86 4.20
CA THR A 74 -2.79 -10.77 3.66
C THR A 74 -1.79 -11.51 4.56
N GLY A 75 -1.94 -11.42 5.89
CA GLY A 75 -1.14 -12.16 6.85
C GLY A 75 -1.28 -13.67 6.69
N LEU A 76 -2.51 -14.15 6.53
CA LEU A 76 -2.81 -15.57 6.28
C LEU A 76 -2.17 -16.06 4.98
N ILE A 77 -2.33 -15.32 3.88
CA ILE A 77 -1.75 -15.68 2.59
C ILE A 77 -0.22 -15.68 2.65
N LYS A 78 0.39 -14.68 3.31
CA LYS A 78 1.85 -14.64 3.52
C LYS A 78 2.34 -15.82 4.34
N GLY A 79 1.63 -16.18 5.41
CA GLY A 79 1.96 -17.33 6.25
C GLY A 79 1.82 -18.67 5.52
N TRP A 80 0.83 -18.79 4.63
CA TRP A 80 0.59 -20.00 3.85
C TRP A 80 1.58 -20.19 2.69
N THR A 81 1.85 -19.12 1.95
CA THR A 81 2.70 -19.18 0.75
C THR A 81 4.19 -19.09 1.06
N GLN A 82 4.57 -18.46 2.17
CA GLN A 82 5.95 -18.25 2.63
C GLN A 82 6.92 -17.79 1.52
N ARG A 83 6.42 -17.02 0.54
CA ARG A 83 7.22 -16.58 -0.60
C ARG A 83 8.39 -15.70 -0.11
N PRO A 84 9.65 -16.06 -0.41
CA PRO A 84 10.79 -15.24 -0.04
C PRO A 84 10.77 -13.91 -0.80
N ARG A 85 11.26 -12.86 -0.15
CA ARG A 85 11.50 -11.59 -0.82
C ARG A 85 12.68 -11.75 -1.80
N PRO A 86 12.68 -11.05 -2.94
CA PRO A 86 13.88 -10.92 -3.74
C PRO A 86 14.92 -10.13 -2.93
N CYS A 87 15.89 -10.84 -2.36
CA CYS A 87 17.08 -10.25 -1.78
C CYS A 87 18.17 -10.26 -2.87
N PHE A 88 18.91 -9.16 -2.97
CA PHE A 88 20.13 -9.11 -3.79
C PHE A 88 21.27 -9.85 -3.11
#